data_AF-A0A6P8E075-F1
#
_entry.id   AF-A0A6P8E075-F1
#
_cell.length_a   1.000
_cell.length_b   1.000
_cell.length_c   1.000
_cell.angle_alpha   90.00
_cell.angle_beta   90.00
_cell.angle_gamma   90.00
#
_symmetry.space_group_name_H-M   'P 1'
#
loop_
_entity.id
_entity.type
_entity.pdbx_description
1 polymer ?
#
loop_
_entity_poly.entity_id
_entity_poly.type
_entity_poly.pdbx_seq_one_letter_code
_entity_poly.pdbx_strand_id
1 'polypeptide(L)'
;MMINMCFVYSAQLTKAYQTANVLFEALKAVDMTQSIEVDREIQEAQNKVAEEMQIYVPYNILPFDPDSANQAIMKYPEIQAAVFALRNTRGIPWPKGHKNKKDEDILDWLQAMFGFQKDNVANQREHLILLLANVHISQLQLDERALTEAMEKLFENYKKWCKFLDRKSSLWLPTIQQEVQQRKLLYMALYLLIWGEAANLRFVPGCLCYIYHHMAFELYGMLAGNVSPMTGENIKPAHGSEEEAFSRKVVTPIYEVIAKEAEKSKRGKSKHSQWRNYGDLNEYFWSVHCFRLGWPMRADADFFRLPAGQLRKKNGNILSYLISYCFPYCQFFRRPLPGFPSSKGPYVSR
;
A
#
# COMPACT_ATOMS: atom_id res chain seq x y z
N MET A 1 3.79 -27.06 6.12
CA MET A 1 5.09 -27.64 5.72
C MET A 1 5.57 -27.09 4.38
N MET A 2 4.74 -27.08 3.33
CA MET A 2 5.11 -26.52 2.01
C MET A 2 5.36 -25.00 1.98
N ILE A 3 4.60 -24.18 2.73
CA ILE A 3 4.83 -22.73 2.81
C ILE A 3 6.22 -22.43 3.41
N ASN A 4 6.62 -23.15 4.46
CA ASN A 4 7.97 -23.03 5.03
C ASN A 4 9.05 -23.47 4.03
N MET A 5 8.77 -24.47 3.18
CA MET A 5 9.73 -24.95 2.18
C MET A 5 9.89 -23.96 1.02
N CYS A 6 8.80 -23.35 0.52
CA CYS A 6 8.86 -22.25 -0.45
C CYS A 6 9.53 -21.00 0.14
N PHE A 7 9.27 -20.67 1.40
CA PHE A 7 9.91 -19.54 2.09
C PHE A 7 11.42 -19.75 2.23
N VAL A 8 11.85 -20.95 2.63
CA VAL A 8 13.28 -21.29 2.74
C VAL A 8 13.96 -21.27 1.37
N TYR A 9 13.30 -21.80 0.33
CA TYR A 9 13.84 -21.82 -1.03
C TYR A 9 13.96 -20.39 -1.61
N SER A 10 12.92 -19.57 -1.51
CA SER A 10 12.93 -18.16 -1.95
C SER A 10 13.98 -17.34 -1.21
N ALA A 11 14.10 -17.50 0.12
CA ALA A 11 15.11 -16.80 0.91
C ALA A 11 16.54 -17.22 0.54
N GLN A 12 16.77 -18.51 0.25
CA GLN A 12 18.07 -19.02 -0.21
C GLN A 12 18.43 -18.50 -1.60
N LEU A 13 17.47 -18.53 -2.54
CA LEU A 13 17.66 -18.03 -3.90
C LEU A 13 17.97 -16.53 -3.89
N THR A 14 17.15 -15.75 -3.17
CA THR A 14 17.34 -14.31 -2.97
C THR A 14 18.74 -14.01 -2.42
N LYS A 15 19.19 -14.76 -1.41
CA LYS A 15 20.53 -14.59 -0.83
C LYS A 15 21.64 -14.94 -1.82
N ALA A 16 21.44 -15.97 -2.64
CA ALA A 16 22.39 -16.35 -3.70
C ALA A 16 22.50 -15.25 -4.76
N TYR A 17 21.37 -14.71 -5.23
CA TYR A 17 21.35 -13.60 -6.19
C TYR A 17 21.95 -12.31 -5.63
N GLN A 18 21.63 -11.95 -4.38
CA GLN A 18 22.24 -10.81 -3.69
C GLN A 18 23.77 -10.96 -3.57
N THR A 19 24.23 -12.17 -3.24
CA THR A 19 25.67 -12.46 -3.15
C THR A 19 26.32 -12.35 -4.52
N ALA A 20 25.70 -12.91 -5.56
CA ALA A 20 26.19 -12.81 -6.93
C ALA A 20 26.33 -11.35 -7.38
N ASN A 21 25.33 -10.51 -7.09
CA ASN A 21 25.37 -9.09 -7.45
C ASN A 21 26.49 -8.32 -6.74
N VAL A 22 26.68 -8.56 -5.44
CA VAL A 22 27.80 -7.95 -4.69
C VAL A 22 29.14 -8.39 -5.26
N LEU A 23 29.27 -9.66 -5.66
CA LEU A 23 30.47 -10.18 -6.32
C LEU A 23 30.69 -9.52 -7.70
N PHE A 24 29.62 -9.30 -8.47
CA PHE A 24 29.72 -8.61 -9.77
C PHE A 24 30.06 -7.12 -9.64
N GLU A 25 29.49 -6.42 -8.65
CA GLU A 25 29.87 -5.03 -8.36
C GLU A 25 31.33 -4.93 -7.91
N ALA A 26 31.79 -5.86 -7.08
CA ALA A 26 33.20 -5.95 -6.70
C ALA A 26 34.11 -6.23 -7.90
N LEU A 27 33.72 -7.15 -8.79
CA LEU A 27 34.46 -7.47 -10.01
C LEU A 27 34.55 -6.25 -10.94
N LYS A 28 33.45 -5.51 -11.10
CA LYS A 28 33.40 -4.28 -11.90
C LYS A 28 34.31 -3.18 -11.33
N ALA A 29 34.36 -3.05 -10.00
CA ALA A 29 35.26 -2.11 -9.35
C ALA A 29 36.75 -2.49 -9.53
N VAL A 30 37.07 -3.79 -9.56
CA VAL A 30 38.42 -4.31 -9.84
C VAL A 30 38.81 -4.10 -11.30
N ASP A 31 37.90 -4.38 -12.25
CA ASP A 31 38.13 -4.11 -13.68
C ASP A 31 38.46 -2.64 -13.94
N MET A 32 37.66 -1.71 -13.40
CA MET A 32 37.90 -0.27 -13.52
C MET A 32 39.23 0.20 -12.91
N THR A 33 39.81 -0.55 -11.97
CA THR A 33 41.08 -0.20 -11.31
C THR A 33 42.30 -0.92 -11.88
N GLN A 34 42.12 -2.07 -12.55
CA GLN A 34 43.22 -2.92 -13.03
C GLN A 34 43.23 -3.16 -14.55
N SER A 35 42.26 -2.62 -15.32
CA SER A 35 42.14 -2.79 -16.78
C SER A 35 42.17 -4.26 -17.21
N ILE A 36 41.42 -5.10 -16.51
CA ILE A 36 41.32 -6.54 -16.77
C ILE A 36 40.04 -6.78 -17.57
N GLU A 37 40.17 -7.04 -18.86
CA GLU A 37 39.04 -7.30 -19.76
C GLU A 37 38.21 -8.48 -19.24
N VAL A 38 36.97 -8.21 -18.83
CA VAL A 38 36.05 -9.22 -18.29
C VAL A 38 35.52 -10.07 -19.46
N ASP A 39 35.69 -11.39 -19.35
CA ASP A 39 35.24 -12.34 -20.38
C ASP A 39 33.76 -12.16 -20.73
N ARG A 40 33.42 -12.30 -22.01
CA ARG A 40 32.07 -12.10 -22.54
C ARG A 40 31.02 -12.99 -21.86
N GLU A 41 31.39 -14.22 -21.49
CA GLU A 41 30.52 -15.15 -20.76
C GLU A 41 30.16 -14.63 -19.35
N ILE A 42 31.09 -13.94 -18.68
CA ILE A 42 30.87 -13.37 -17.35
C ILE A 42 29.91 -12.17 -17.46
N GLN A 43 30.02 -11.40 -18.54
CA GLN A 43 29.14 -10.27 -18.84
C GLN A 43 27.71 -10.71 -19.18
N GLU A 44 27.57 -11.79 -19.95
CA GLU A 44 26.28 -12.42 -20.23
C GLU A 44 25.66 -13.02 -18.95
N ALA A 45 26.45 -13.67 -18.10
CA ALA A 45 26.00 -14.14 -16.79
C ALA A 45 25.58 -12.99 -15.86
N GLN A 46 26.28 -11.86 -15.88
CA GLN A 46 25.92 -10.67 -15.12
C GLN A 46 24.57 -10.09 -15.58
N ASN A 47 24.36 -9.96 -16.90
CA ASN A 47 23.10 -9.50 -17.45
C ASN A 47 21.94 -10.43 -17.08
N LYS A 48 22.17 -11.75 -17.16
CA LYS A 48 21.18 -12.75 -16.76
C LYS A 48 20.87 -12.70 -15.27
N VAL A 49 21.87 -12.56 -14.41
CA VAL A 49 21.69 -12.39 -12.96
C VAL A 49 20.96 -11.09 -12.64
N ALA A 50 21.24 -9.99 -13.35
CA ALA A 50 20.55 -8.72 -13.19
C ALA A 50 19.08 -8.80 -13.65
N GLU A 51 18.80 -9.49 -14.76
CA GLU A 51 17.44 -9.79 -15.23
C GLU A 51 16.69 -10.67 -14.22
N GLU A 52 17.30 -11.76 -13.75
CA GLU A 52 16.73 -12.65 -12.74
C GLU A 52 16.53 -11.95 -11.38
N MET A 53 17.38 -10.98 -11.01
CA MET A 53 17.17 -10.16 -9.81
C MET A 53 16.03 -9.15 -9.92
N GLN A 54 15.76 -8.62 -11.11
CA GLN A 54 14.56 -7.81 -11.32
C GLN A 54 13.27 -8.64 -11.17
N ILE A 55 13.41 -9.96 -11.28
CA ILE A 55 12.33 -10.95 -11.22
C ILE A 55 12.15 -11.49 -9.80
N TYR A 56 13.24 -11.79 -9.08
CA TYR A 56 13.22 -12.27 -7.69
C TYR A 56 13.16 -11.11 -6.69
N VAL A 57 11.95 -10.68 -6.35
CA VAL A 57 11.74 -9.70 -5.27
C VAL A 57 11.93 -10.41 -3.92
N PRO A 58 12.92 -10.01 -3.08
CA PRO A 58 13.36 -10.71 -1.87
C PRO A 58 12.31 -11.11 -0.83
N TYR A 59 11.13 -10.49 -0.89
CA TYR A 59 10.13 -10.53 0.16
C TYR A 59 8.78 -11.09 -0.30
N ASN A 60 8.63 -11.40 -1.59
CA ASN A 60 7.42 -11.97 -2.17
C ASN A 60 7.49 -13.50 -2.16
N ILE A 61 6.48 -14.13 -1.53
CA ILE A 61 6.29 -15.57 -1.45
C ILE A 61 5.58 -16.09 -2.70
N LEU A 62 4.72 -15.27 -3.32
CA LEU A 62 3.99 -15.68 -4.51
C LEU A 62 4.82 -15.40 -5.77
N PRO A 63 5.19 -16.45 -6.52
CA PRO A 63 5.93 -16.30 -7.75
C PRO A 63 4.99 -15.83 -8.86
N PHE A 64 5.05 -14.53 -9.18
CA PHE A 64 4.35 -13.98 -10.34
C PHE A 64 5.20 -13.96 -11.60
N ASP A 65 6.43 -14.47 -11.54
CA ASP A 65 7.30 -14.60 -12.69
C ASP A 65 6.85 -15.74 -13.62
N PRO A 66 7.05 -15.61 -14.94
CA PRO A 66 6.62 -16.61 -15.92
C PRO A 66 7.19 -18.01 -15.67
N ASP A 67 8.42 -18.10 -15.16
CA ASP A 67 9.13 -19.36 -14.96
C ASP A 67 8.63 -20.12 -13.72
N SER A 68 8.16 -19.39 -12.72
CA SER A 68 7.66 -19.95 -11.46
C SER A 68 6.14 -20.04 -11.35
N ALA A 69 5.40 -19.67 -12.41
CA ALA A 69 3.95 -19.81 -12.48
C ALA A 69 3.44 -21.25 -12.22
N ASN A 70 4.30 -22.26 -12.41
CA ASN A 70 4.00 -23.67 -12.18
C ASN A 70 4.25 -24.18 -10.75
N GLN A 71 4.73 -23.31 -9.84
CA GLN A 71 4.97 -23.68 -8.45
C GLN A 71 3.68 -24.13 -7.74
N ALA A 72 3.81 -25.05 -6.78
CA ALA A 72 2.68 -25.69 -6.11
C ALA A 72 1.72 -24.69 -5.43
N ILE A 73 2.24 -23.56 -4.94
CA ILE A 73 1.42 -22.52 -4.29
C ILE A 73 0.46 -21.82 -5.27
N MET A 74 0.83 -21.70 -6.55
CA MET A 74 -0.02 -21.09 -7.59
C MET A 74 -1.11 -22.04 -8.09
N LYS A 75 -1.07 -23.31 -7.68
CA LYS A 75 -2.09 -24.33 -8.01
C LYS A 75 -3.26 -24.36 -7.02
N TYR A 76 -3.17 -23.64 -5.91
CA TYR A 76 -4.28 -23.54 -4.96
C TYR A 76 -5.45 -22.77 -5.60
N PRO A 77 -6.67 -23.35 -5.62
CA PRO A 77 -7.82 -22.72 -6.28
C PRO A 77 -8.18 -21.37 -5.68
N GLU A 78 -7.94 -21.16 -4.38
CA GLU A 78 -8.19 -19.90 -3.67
C GLU A 78 -7.25 -18.78 -4.16
N ILE A 79 -5.97 -19.12 -4.38
CA ILE A 79 -4.97 -18.20 -4.94
C ILE A 79 -5.33 -17.88 -6.39
N GLN A 80 -5.71 -18.87 -7.19
CA GLN A 80 -6.12 -18.67 -8.58
C GLN A 80 -7.37 -17.79 -8.69
N ALA A 81 -8.36 -18.01 -7.82
CA ALA A 81 -9.57 -17.19 -7.77
C ALA A 81 -9.25 -15.73 -7.41
N ALA A 82 -8.37 -15.50 -6.43
CA ALA A 82 -7.95 -14.15 -6.05
C ALA A 82 -7.18 -13.44 -7.18
N VAL A 83 -6.21 -14.12 -7.80
CA VAL A 83 -5.46 -13.59 -8.95
C VAL A 83 -6.40 -13.26 -10.12
N PHE A 84 -7.33 -14.16 -10.44
CA PHE A 84 -8.32 -13.93 -11.49
C PHE A 84 -9.21 -12.72 -11.19
N ALA A 85 -9.65 -12.56 -9.94
CA ALA A 85 -10.47 -11.42 -9.53
C ALA A 85 -9.73 -10.08 -9.66
N LEU A 86 -8.44 -10.03 -9.32
CA LEU A 86 -7.60 -8.84 -9.49
C LEU A 86 -7.31 -8.52 -10.96
N ARG A 87 -7.23 -9.53 -11.83
CA ARG A 87 -7.06 -9.35 -13.28
C ARG A 87 -8.32 -8.91 -14.01
N ASN A 88 -9.45 -8.78 -13.33
CA ASN A 88 -10.64 -8.17 -13.91
C ASN A 88 -10.44 -6.65 -14.08
N THR A 89 -9.85 -6.25 -15.19
CA THR A 89 -9.59 -4.83 -15.55
C THR A 89 -10.61 -4.26 -16.54
N ARG A 90 -11.74 -4.96 -16.73
CA ARG A 90 -12.80 -4.51 -17.66
C ARG A 90 -13.32 -3.13 -17.27
N GLY A 91 -13.40 -2.22 -18.23
CA GLY A 91 -13.96 -0.87 -18.05
C GLY A 91 -13.04 0.09 -17.29
N ILE A 92 -11.80 -0.31 -16.98
CA ILE A 92 -10.83 0.56 -16.31
C ILE A 92 -10.19 1.53 -17.34
N PRO A 93 -10.15 2.84 -17.05
CA PRO A 93 -9.58 3.83 -17.97
C PRO A 93 -8.06 3.92 -17.80
N TRP A 94 -7.31 3.17 -18.61
CA TRP A 94 -5.85 3.24 -18.63
C TRP A 94 -5.31 4.57 -19.18
N PRO A 95 -4.11 5.00 -18.76
CA PRO A 95 -3.45 6.19 -19.32
C PRO A 95 -3.24 6.09 -20.84
N LYS A 96 -3.24 7.25 -21.52
CA LYS A 96 -2.95 7.31 -22.96
C LYS A 96 -1.55 6.77 -23.25
N GLY A 97 -1.44 5.88 -24.24
CA GLY A 97 -0.15 5.28 -24.64
C GLY A 97 0.30 4.10 -23.77
N HIS A 98 -0.53 3.65 -22.83
CA HIS A 98 -0.27 2.44 -22.04
C HIS A 98 -0.16 1.21 -22.95
N LYS A 99 0.90 0.44 -22.78
CA LYS A 99 1.12 -0.81 -23.52
C LYS A 99 0.62 -1.96 -22.65
N ASN A 100 -0.53 -2.52 -23.01
CA ASN A 100 -1.14 -3.62 -22.27
C ASN A 100 -0.15 -4.80 -22.13
N LYS A 101 0.08 -5.23 -20.90
CA LYS A 101 0.78 -6.47 -20.59
C LYS A 101 -0.25 -7.56 -20.31
N LYS A 102 0.11 -8.81 -20.63
CA LYS A 102 -0.81 -9.96 -20.52
C LYS A 102 -1.28 -10.23 -19.09
N ASP A 103 -0.46 -9.88 -18.11
CA ASP A 103 -0.66 -10.20 -16.70
C ASP A 103 -1.01 -8.97 -15.84
N GLU A 104 -1.41 -7.87 -16.47
CA GLU A 104 -1.81 -6.64 -15.77
C GLU A 104 -3.09 -6.81 -14.95
N ASP A 105 -3.08 -6.22 -13.76
CA ASP A 105 -4.18 -6.24 -12.81
C ASP A 105 -4.60 -4.84 -12.34
N ILE A 106 -5.61 -4.79 -11.47
CA ILE A 106 -6.10 -3.52 -10.91
C ILE A 106 -5.03 -2.73 -10.13
N LEU A 107 -3.99 -3.39 -9.58
CA LEU A 107 -2.95 -2.71 -8.82
C LEU A 107 -1.94 -2.04 -9.77
N ASP A 108 -1.66 -2.63 -10.93
CA ASP A 108 -0.86 -1.97 -11.98
C ASP A 108 -1.54 -0.69 -12.45
N TRP A 109 -2.87 -0.71 -12.57
CA TRP A 109 -3.62 0.49 -12.89
C TRP A 109 -3.55 1.54 -11.78
N LEU A 110 -3.74 1.14 -10.51
CA LEU A 110 -3.60 2.06 -9.38
C LEU A 110 -2.19 2.66 -9.30
N GLN A 111 -1.16 1.87 -9.61
CA GLN A 111 0.22 2.34 -9.72
C GLN A 111 0.33 3.43 -10.79
N ALA A 112 -0.16 3.17 -12.00
CA ALA A 112 -0.07 4.10 -13.11
C ALA A 112 -0.82 5.42 -12.86
N MET A 113 -1.98 5.35 -12.18
CA MET A 113 -2.79 6.53 -11.91
C MET A 113 -2.22 7.36 -10.75
N PHE A 114 -1.88 6.73 -9.63
CA PHE A 114 -1.50 7.45 -8.39
C PHE A 114 0.01 7.56 -8.17
N GLY A 115 0.84 6.86 -8.95
CA GLY A 115 2.29 6.92 -8.83
C GLY A 115 2.82 6.24 -7.57
N PHE A 116 2.31 5.05 -7.25
CA PHE A 116 2.86 4.23 -6.16
C PHE A 116 4.21 3.60 -6.56
N GLN A 117 5.04 3.31 -5.57
CA GLN A 117 6.33 2.63 -5.77
C GLN A 117 6.12 1.19 -6.23
N LYS A 118 6.93 0.73 -7.20
CA LYS A 118 6.81 -0.61 -7.81
C LYS A 118 6.87 -1.73 -6.77
N ASP A 119 7.80 -1.62 -5.82
CA ASP A 119 7.99 -2.63 -4.78
C ASP A 119 6.82 -2.65 -3.79
N ASN A 120 6.26 -1.48 -3.46
CA ASN A 120 5.04 -1.41 -2.64
C ASN A 120 3.87 -2.10 -3.35
N VAL A 121 3.71 -1.87 -4.65
CA VAL A 121 2.65 -2.51 -5.45
C VAL A 121 2.81 -4.02 -5.46
N ALA A 122 4.01 -4.53 -5.71
CA ALA A 122 4.30 -5.97 -5.66
C ALA A 122 4.00 -6.58 -4.28
N ASN A 123 4.43 -5.91 -3.20
CA ASN A 123 4.19 -6.35 -1.83
C ASN A 123 2.70 -6.36 -1.48
N GLN A 124 1.96 -5.29 -1.81
CA GLN A 124 0.53 -5.19 -1.49
C GLN A 124 -0.33 -6.08 -2.37
N ARG A 125 0.08 -6.37 -3.62
CA ARG A 125 -0.56 -7.35 -4.49
C ARG A 125 -0.58 -8.72 -3.84
N GLU A 126 0.59 -9.22 -3.43
CA GLU A 126 0.70 -10.50 -2.75
C GLU A 126 -0.11 -10.52 -1.46
N HIS A 127 0.03 -9.46 -0.65
CA HIS A 127 -0.70 -9.34 0.60
C HIS A 127 -2.22 -9.40 0.40
N LEU A 128 -2.75 -8.71 -0.62
CA LEU A 128 -4.17 -8.75 -0.97
C LEU A 128 -4.59 -10.13 -1.47
N ILE A 129 -3.79 -10.80 -2.30
CA ILE A 129 -4.09 -12.15 -2.79
C ILE A 129 -4.18 -13.14 -1.63
N LEU A 130 -3.21 -13.10 -0.72
CA LEU A 130 -3.22 -13.97 0.48
C LEU A 130 -4.40 -13.64 1.39
N LEU A 131 -4.75 -12.37 1.56
CA LEU A 131 -5.93 -11.97 2.32
C LEU A 131 -7.21 -12.54 1.69
N LEU A 132 -7.37 -12.41 0.37
CA LEU A 132 -8.53 -12.91 -0.35
C LEU A 132 -8.61 -14.43 -0.28
N ALA A 133 -7.48 -15.13 -0.48
CA ALA A 133 -7.40 -16.58 -0.37
C ALA A 133 -7.73 -17.08 1.05
N ASN A 134 -7.36 -16.32 2.09
CA ASN A 134 -7.71 -16.65 3.49
C ASN A 134 -9.20 -16.44 3.80
N VAL A 135 -9.81 -15.43 3.18
CA VAL A 135 -11.23 -15.10 3.33
C VAL A 135 -12.09 -16.07 2.49
N HIS A 136 -11.49 -16.72 1.50
CA HIS A 136 -12.12 -17.65 0.57
C HIS A 136 -12.10 -19.09 1.11
N ILE A 137 -13.28 -19.73 1.22
CA ILE A 137 -13.42 -21.14 1.65
C ILE A 137 -13.99 -22.02 0.52
N SER A 138 -14.33 -21.44 -0.64
CA SER A 138 -15.02 -22.15 -1.74
C SER A 138 -14.12 -22.36 -2.96
N GLN A 139 -14.19 -23.52 -3.60
CA GLN A 139 -13.17 -24.02 -4.53
C GLN A 139 -13.08 -23.33 -5.91
N LEU A 140 -13.97 -22.39 -6.28
CA LEU A 140 -14.08 -21.96 -7.70
C LEU A 140 -14.26 -20.45 -7.97
N GLN A 141 -14.86 -19.66 -7.06
CA GLN A 141 -15.11 -18.22 -7.28
C GLN A 141 -15.10 -17.45 -5.98
N LEU A 142 -14.49 -16.25 -5.98
CA LEU A 142 -14.39 -15.38 -4.80
C LEU A 142 -15.77 -15.12 -4.19
N ASP A 143 -15.95 -15.51 -2.93
CA ASP A 143 -17.22 -15.35 -2.21
C ASP A 143 -17.47 -13.85 -1.92
N GLU A 144 -18.54 -13.32 -2.50
CA GLU A 144 -18.92 -11.92 -2.33
C GLU A 144 -19.25 -11.56 -0.87
N ARG A 145 -19.84 -12.48 -0.11
CA ARG A 145 -20.17 -12.23 1.31
C ARG A 145 -18.90 -12.06 2.12
N ALA A 146 -17.96 -12.99 1.94
CA ALA A 146 -16.68 -12.98 2.62
C ALA A 146 -15.86 -11.73 2.24
N LEU A 147 -15.85 -11.33 0.95
CA LEU A 147 -15.24 -10.09 0.50
C LEU A 147 -15.88 -8.86 1.15
N THR A 148 -17.20 -8.85 1.27
CA THR A 148 -17.94 -7.75 1.91
C THR A 148 -17.56 -7.61 3.38
N GLU A 149 -17.50 -8.73 4.12
CA GLU A 149 -17.05 -8.71 5.52
C GLU A 149 -15.60 -8.24 5.66
N ALA A 150 -14.71 -8.67 4.76
CA ALA A 150 -13.32 -8.22 4.77
C ALA A 150 -13.22 -6.71 4.51
N MET A 151 -13.96 -6.21 3.53
CA MET A 151 -14.04 -4.78 3.24
C MET A 151 -14.62 -3.99 4.43
N GLU A 152 -15.70 -4.47 5.05
CA GLU A 152 -16.32 -3.79 6.19
C GLU A 152 -15.37 -3.64 7.37
N LYS A 153 -14.63 -4.69 7.69
CA LYS A 153 -13.60 -4.67 8.74
C LYS A 153 -12.44 -3.74 8.38
N LEU A 154 -11.95 -3.79 7.13
CA LEU A 154 -10.85 -2.92 6.67
C LEU A 154 -11.21 -1.44 6.80
N PHE A 155 -12.46 -1.07 6.46
CA PHE A 155 -12.92 0.31 6.44
C PHE A 155 -13.67 0.75 7.69
N GLU A 156 -13.72 -0.05 8.76
CA GLU A 156 -14.45 0.27 9.99
C GLU A 156 -13.99 1.63 10.56
N ASN A 157 -12.67 1.82 10.66
CA ASN A 157 -12.07 3.05 11.16
C ASN A 157 -12.33 4.25 10.24
N TYR A 158 -12.23 4.05 8.94
CA TYR A 158 -12.52 5.10 7.96
C TYR A 158 -13.99 5.55 8.02
N LYS A 159 -14.93 4.59 8.14
CA LYS A 159 -16.36 4.88 8.30
C LYS A 159 -16.64 5.62 9.61
N LYS A 160 -16.00 5.23 10.71
CA LYS A 160 -16.09 5.94 12.00
C LYS A 160 -15.54 7.37 11.90
N TRP A 161 -14.40 7.58 11.24
CA TRP A 161 -13.83 8.90 10.99
C TRP A 161 -14.76 9.78 10.14
N CYS A 162 -15.33 9.24 9.06
CA CYS A 162 -16.31 9.96 8.23
C CYS A 162 -17.54 10.38 9.05
N LYS A 163 -18.09 9.45 9.85
CA LYS A 163 -19.24 9.74 10.73
C LYS A 163 -18.90 10.81 11.77
N PHE A 164 -17.71 10.76 12.35
CA PHE A 164 -17.26 11.74 13.34
C PHE A 164 -17.18 13.16 12.76
N LEU A 165 -16.71 13.29 11.52
CA LEU A 165 -16.58 14.57 10.82
C LEU A 165 -17.85 15.00 10.06
N ASP A 166 -18.94 14.25 10.21
CA ASP A 166 -20.20 14.45 9.46
C ASP A 166 -19.98 14.51 7.93
N ARG A 167 -19.22 13.54 7.41
CA ARG A 167 -18.93 13.38 5.98
C ARG A 167 -19.48 12.06 5.45
N LYS A 168 -19.98 12.08 4.22
CA LYS A 168 -20.31 10.87 3.47
C LYS A 168 -19.02 10.11 3.12
N SER A 169 -19.05 8.79 3.15
CA SER A 169 -17.89 8.00 2.72
C SER A 169 -17.69 8.10 1.21
N SER A 170 -16.44 8.13 0.77
CA SER A 170 -16.05 8.07 -0.65
C SER A 170 -16.10 6.65 -1.23
N LEU A 171 -16.66 5.69 -0.50
CA LEU A 171 -16.82 4.29 -0.91
C LEU A 171 -18.13 4.14 -1.72
N TRP A 172 -18.11 4.57 -2.97
CA TRP A 172 -19.25 4.46 -3.88
C TRP A 172 -19.21 3.13 -4.62
N LEU A 173 -20.22 2.28 -4.39
CA LEU A 173 -20.39 1.02 -5.10
C LEU A 173 -21.39 1.16 -6.24
N PRO A 174 -21.14 0.54 -7.41
CA PRO A 174 -22.07 0.56 -8.54
C PRO A 174 -23.32 -0.27 -8.21
N THR A 175 -24.42 0.01 -8.91
CA THR A 175 -25.65 -0.80 -8.81
C THR A 175 -25.52 -2.14 -9.55
N ILE A 176 -24.63 -2.21 -10.55
CA ILE A 176 -24.39 -3.39 -11.38
C ILE A 176 -23.53 -4.38 -10.59
N GLN A 177 -24.12 -5.52 -10.20
CA GLN A 177 -23.47 -6.55 -9.38
C GLN A 177 -22.13 -7.04 -9.94
N GLN A 178 -22.02 -7.15 -11.27
CA GLN A 178 -20.79 -7.59 -11.95
C GLN A 178 -19.59 -6.65 -11.72
N GLU A 179 -19.84 -5.37 -11.46
CA GLU A 179 -18.78 -4.38 -11.18
C GLU A 179 -18.54 -4.18 -9.68
N VAL A 180 -19.47 -4.60 -8.83
CA VAL A 180 -19.38 -4.42 -7.37
C VAL A 180 -18.10 -5.06 -6.84
N GLN A 181 -17.81 -6.30 -7.25
CA GLN A 181 -16.61 -7.02 -6.80
C GLN A 181 -15.33 -6.28 -7.19
N GLN A 182 -15.20 -5.88 -8.45
CA GLN A 182 -14.06 -5.10 -8.94
C GLN A 182 -13.90 -3.79 -8.15
N ARG A 183 -15.01 -3.09 -7.87
CA ARG A 183 -14.99 -1.84 -7.10
C ARG A 183 -14.54 -2.03 -5.66
N LYS A 184 -15.01 -3.09 -4.98
CA LYS A 184 -14.57 -3.47 -3.63
C LYS A 184 -13.06 -3.72 -3.61
N LEU A 185 -12.55 -4.48 -4.57
CA LEU A 185 -11.13 -4.80 -4.70
C LEU A 185 -10.28 -3.55 -4.97
N LEU A 186 -10.73 -2.64 -5.84
CA LEU A 186 -10.05 -1.37 -6.11
C LEU A 186 -9.93 -0.50 -4.85
N TYR A 187 -11.00 -0.36 -4.06
CA TYR A 187 -10.93 0.39 -2.80
C TYR A 187 -10.01 -0.27 -1.79
N MET A 188 -10.09 -1.59 -1.62
CA MET A 188 -9.21 -2.33 -0.71
C MET A 188 -7.75 -2.20 -1.12
N ALA A 189 -7.44 -2.41 -2.40
CA ALA A 189 -6.10 -2.27 -2.96
C ALA A 189 -5.56 -0.84 -2.77
N LEU A 190 -6.37 0.19 -3.05
CA LEU A 190 -5.98 1.58 -2.84
C LEU A 190 -5.63 1.85 -1.38
N TYR A 191 -6.43 1.35 -0.43
CA TYR A 191 -6.15 1.51 1.00
C TYR A 191 -4.83 0.84 1.39
N LEU A 192 -4.59 -0.39 0.91
CA LEU A 192 -3.37 -1.14 1.19
C LEU A 192 -2.13 -0.47 0.60
N LEU A 193 -2.22 0.08 -0.62
CA LEU A 193 -1.12 0.83 -1.26
C LEU A 193 -0.78 2.11 -0.49
N ILE A 194 -1.80 2.89 -0.10
CA ILE A 194 -1.64 4.06 0.77
C ILE A 194 -1.00 3.65 2.09
N TRP A 195 -1.50 2.58 2.72
CA TRP A 195 -0.94 2.06 3.96
C TRP A 195 0.51 1.61 3.79
N GLY A 196 0.87 0.99 2.67
CA GLY A 196 2.22 0.50 2.37
C GLY A 196 3.27 1.61 2.22
N GLU A 197 2.89 2.77 1.70
CA GLU A 197 3.79 3.93 1.53
C GLU A 197 3.66 5.00 2.62
N ALA A 198 2.66 4.92 3.50
CA ALA A 198 2.43 5.92 4.55
C ALA A 198 3.60 6.11 5.55
N ALA A 199 4.56 5.19 5.62
CA ALA A 199 5.70 5.25 6.55
C ALA A 199 5.26 5.57 8.00
N ASN A 200 5.74 6.68 8.57
CA ASN A 200 5.42 7.13 9.93
C ASN A 200 3.99 7.72 10.06
N LEU A 201 3.33 8.05 8.95
CA LEU A 201 1.96 8.58 8.96
C LEU A 201 0.94 7.55 9.46
N ARG A 202 1.30 6.26 9.52
CA ARG A 202 0.48 5.20 10.12
C ARG A 202 0.13 5.46 11.58
N PHE A 203 0.97 6.24 12.28
CA PHE A 203 0.73 6.65 13.67
C PHE A 203 -0.17 7.90 13.79
N VAL A 204 -0.63 8.44 12.65
CA VAL A 204 -1.57 9.56 12.56
C VAL A 204 -2.83 9.08 11.83
N PRO A 205 -3.67 8.24 12.47
CA PRO A 205 -4.77 7.57 11.79
C PRO A 205 -5.80 8.52 11.17
N GLY A 206 -6.00 9.72 11.74
CA GLY A 206 -6.85 10.74 11.13
C GLY A 206 -6.28 11.24 9.79
N CYS A 207 -4.95 11.42 9.71
CA CYS A 207 -4.26 11.81 8.48
C CYS A 207 -4.44 10.75 7.38
N LEU A 208 -4.32 9.47 7.75
CA LEU A 208 -4.51 8.39 6.81
C LEU A 208 -5.95 8.35 6.27
N CYS A 209 -6.95 8.54 7.15
CA CYS A 209 -8.34 8.62 6.72
C CYS A 209 -8.58 9.80 5.78
N TYR A 210 -7.95 10.94 6.03
CA TYR A 210 -8.00 12.12 5.17
C TYR A 210 -7.43 11.84 3.76
N ILE A 211 -6.22 11.27 3.68
CA ILE A 211 -5.58 10.88 2.42
C ILE A 211 -6.47 9.90 1.66
N TYR A 212 -6.93 8.84 2.34
CA TYR A 212 -7.80 7.83 1.72
C TYR A 212 -9.12 8.45 1.23
N HIS A 213 -9.74 9.33 2.01
CA HIS A 213 -11.01 9.97 1.65
C HIS A 213 -10.94 10.67 0.30
N HIS A 214 -9.88 11.44 0.07
CA HIS A 214 -9.67 12.18 -1.18
C HIS A 214 -9.27 11.26 -2.34
N MET A 215 -8.33 10.34 -2.14
CA MET A 215 -7.91 9.42 -3.20
C MET A 215 -9.04 8.48 -3.63
N ALA A 216 -9.87 8.02 -2.70
CA ALA A 216 -11.05 7.21 -3.04
C ALA A 216 -12.11 8.00 -3.82
N PHE A 217 -12.23 9.31 -3.56
CA PHE A 217 -13.11 10.20 -4.34
C PHE A 217 -12.58 10.40 -5.76
N GLU A 218 -11.27 10.59 -5.92
CA GLU A 218 -10.62 10.65 -7.24
C GLU A 218 -10.78 9.34 -8.02
N LEU A 219 -10.56 8.21 -7.33
CA LEU A 219 -10.79 6.87 -7.88
C LEU A 219 -12.21 6.75 -8.44
N TYR A 220 -13.23 7.14 -7.67
CA TYR A 220 -14.62 7.15 -8.14
C TYR A 220 -14.80 8.06 -9.37
N GLY A 221 -14.26 9.28 -9.34
CA GLY A 221 -14.36 10.22 -10.47
C GLY A 221 -13.75 9.69 -11.77
N MET A 222 -12.59 9.02 -11.68
CA MET A 222 -11.94 8.38 -12.82
C MET A 222 -12.79 7.25 -13.41
N LEU A 223 -13.34 6.39 -12.55
CA LEU A 223 -14.14 5.24 -12.96
C LEU A 223 -15.52 5.63 -13.51
N ALA A 224 -16.07 6.77 -13.07
CA ALA A 224 -17.31 7.33 -13.61
C ALA A 224 -17.14 7.94 -15.01
N GLY A 225 -15.92 7.98 -15.54
CA GLY A 225 -15.63 8.60 -16.84
C GLY A 225 -15.80 10.12 -16.81
N ASN A 226 -15.65 10.74 -15.63
CA ASN A 226 -15.76 12.19 -15.52
C ASN A 226 -14.65 12.84 -16.35
N VAL A 227 -15.03 13.82 -17.14
CA VAL A 227 -14.11 14.62 -17.95
C VAL A 227 -13.89 15.98 -17.30
N SER A 228 -12.67 16.49 -17.40
CA SER A 228 -12.32 17.86 -17.02
C SER A 228 -13.15 18.83 -17.88
N PRO A 229 -13.95 19.72 -17.26
CA PRO A 229 -14.72 20.72 -18.01
C PRO A 229 -13.84 21.68 -18.83
N MET A 230 -12.57 21.84 -18.44
CA MET A 230 -11.64 22.76 -19.10
C MET A 230 -10.86 22.11 -20.25
N THR A 231 -10.53 20.82 -20.16
CA THR A 231 -9.66 20.14 -21.14
C THR A 231 -10.37 19.10 -21.98
N GLY A 232 -11.58 18.67 -21.58
CA GLY A 232 -12.29 17.56 -22.23
C GLY A 232 -11.63 16.19 -22.06
N GLU A 233 -10.52 16.11 -21.31
CA GLU A 233 -9.82 14.86 -21.01
C GLU A 233 -10.39 14.19 -19.76
N ASN A 234 -10.20 12.87 -19.63
CA ASN A 234 -10.50 12.14 -18.40
C ASN A 234 -9.80 12.79 -17.20
N ILE A 235 -10.52 12.91 -16.07
CA ILE A 235 -9.95 13.42 -14.82
C ILE A 235 -8.72 12.59 -14.45
N LYS A 236 -7.61 13.28 -14.16
CA LYS A 236 -6.39 12.70 -13.59
C LYS A 236 -6.33 12.98 -12.09
N PRO A 237 -5.68 12.13 -11.29
CA PRO A 237 -5.50 12.41 -9.86
C PRO A 237 -4.68 13.68 -9.65
N ALA A 238 -5.03 14.44 -8.62
CA ALA A 238 -4.41 15.71 -8.23
C ALA A 238 -2.88 15.62 -8.06
N HIS A 239 -2.40 14.50 -7.54
CA HIS A 239 -0.97 14.26 -7.29
C HIS A 239 -0.39 13.15 -8.18
N GLY A 240 -1.19 12.53 -9.06
CA GLY A 240 -0.80 11.34 -9.82
C GLY A 240 -0.01 11.63 -11.09
N SER A 241 0.07 10.63 -11.98
CA SER A 241 0.67 10.64 -13.33
C SER A 241 2.20 10.55 -13.44
N GLU A 242 2.94 10.72 -12.35
CA GLU A 242 4.40 10.58 -12.33
C GLU A 242 4.82 9.36 -11.51
N GLU A 243 6.02 8.85 -11.75
CA GLU A 243 6.61 7.80 -10.93
C GLU A 243 6.84 8.29 -9.49
N GLU A 244 6.49 7.44 -8.52
CA GLU A 244 6.62 7.70 -7.07
C GLU A 244 5.93 9.01 -6.60
N ALA A 245 4.93 9.48 -7.33
CA ALA A 245 4.27 10.74 -7.05
C ALA A 245 3.52 10.73 -5.71
N PHE A 246 2.94 9.60 -5.29
CA PHE A 246 2.28 9.48 -3.99
C PHE A 246 3.25 9.76 -2.84
N SER A 247 4.39 9.08 -2.83
CA SER A 247 5.45 9.30 -1.84
C SER A 247 5.90 10.75 -1.82
N ARG A 248 6.31 11.30 -2.98
CA ARG A 248 6.88 12.66 -3.07
C ARG A 248 5.89 13.78 -2.80
N LYS A 249 4.65 13.68 -3.31
CA LYS A 249 3.68 14.79 -3.30
C LYS A 249 2.65 14.69 -2.17
N VAL A 250 2.43 13.49 -1.60
CA VAL A 250 1.47 13.28 -0.52
C VAL A 250 2.16 12.95 0.80
N VAL A 251 3.06 11.97 0.82
CA VAL A 251 3.69 11.51 2.07
C VAL A 251 4.75 12.50 2.56
N THR A 252 5.69 12.89 1.69
CA THR A 252 6.83 13.73 2.05
C THR A 252 6.45 15.07 2.70
N PRO A 253 5.48 15.86 2.18
CA PRO A 253 5.16 17.15 2.79
C PRO A 253 4.63 17.03 4.23
N ILE A 254 3.86 15.97 4.52
CA ILE A 254 3.33 15.73 5.87
C ILE A 254 4.44 15.18 6.78
N TYR A 255 5.26 14.27 6.25
CA TYR A 255 6.42 13.74 6.96
C TYR A 255 7.39 14.84 7.39
N GLU A 256 7.70 15.80 6.51
CA GLU A 256 8.59 16.92 6.82
C GLU A 256 8.06 17.78 7.97
N VAL A 257 6.74 17.97 8.08
CA VAL A 257 6.15 18.65 9.23
C VAL A 257 6.40 17.85 10.52
N ILE A 258 6.13 16.55 10.50
CA ILE A 258 6.37 15.67 11.66
C ILE A 258 7.85 15.67 12.06
N ALA A 259 8.76 15.59 11.08
CA ALA A 259 10.20 15.62 11.32
C ALA A 259 10.65 16.94 11.95
N LYS A 260 10.21 18.08 11.40
CA LYS A 260 10.52 19.42 11.93
C LYS A 260 9.98 19.60 13.36
N GLU A 261 8.77 19.12 13.64
CA GLU A 261 8.19 19.18 15.00
C GLU A 261 8.93 18.26 15.98
N ALA A 262 9.35 17.07 15.53
CA ALA A 262 10.15 16.14 16.32
C ALA A 262 11.53 16.72 16.68
N GLU A 263 12.20 17.41 15.75
CA GLU A 263 13.45 18.13 16.00
C GLU A 263 13.27 19.25 17.03
N LYS A 264 12.21 20.06 16.87
CA LYS A 264 11.87 21.13 17.82
C LYS A 264 11.61 20.63 19.24
N SER A 265 11.12 19.41 19.40
CA SER A 265 10.91 18.80 20.72
C SER A 265 12.20 18.70 21.54
N LYS A 266 13.39 18.69 20.89
CA LYS A 266 14.69 18.42 21.52
C LYS A 266 14.67 17.16 22.40
N ARG A 267 14.06 16.09 21.92
CA ARG A 267 13.81 14.84 22.66
C ARG A 267 12.94 15.04 23.91
N GLY A 268 11.88 15.85 23.78
CA GLY A 268 10.95 16.17 24.88
C GLY A 268 11.46 17.19 25.90
N LYS A 269 12.60 17.83 25.65
CA LYS A 269 13.19 18.85 26.55
C LYS A 269 12.62 20.26 26.32
N SER A 270 11.99 20.50 25.17
CA SER A 270 11.37 21.78 24.83
C SER A 270 9.99 21.93 25.45
N LYS A 271 9.58 23.16 25.79
CA LYS A 271 8.22 23.43 26.32
C LYS A 271 7.17 22.98 25.32
N HIS A 272 6.13 22.28 25.77
CA HIS A 272 5.05 21.76 24.92
C HIS A 272 4.30 22.84 24.13
N SER A 273 4.40 24.12 24.50
CA SER A 273 3.81 25.24 23.73
C SER A 273 4.60 25.62 22.47
N GLN A 274 5.80 25.08 22.28
CA GLN A 274 6.72 25.49 21.21
C GLN A 274 6.78 24.51 20.03
N TRP A 275 6.12 23.35 20.15
CA TRP A 275 6.11 22.29 19.13
C TRP A 275 4.80 21.50 19.21
N ARG A 276 4.40 20.88 18.11
CA ARG A 276 3.21 20.00 18.02
C ARG A 276 3.64 18.55 18.17
N ASN A 277 3.03 17.81 19.10
CA ASN A 277 3.24 16.37 19.23
C ASN A 277 2.32 15.57 18.28
N TYR A 278 2.50 14.25 18.22
CA TYR A 278 1.67 13.37 17.40
C TYR A 278 0.16 13.49 17.69
N GLY A 279 -0.21 13.73 18.95
CA GLY A 279 -1.58 13.98 19.35
C GLY A 279 -2.15 15.26 18.72
N ASP A 280 -1.40 16.37 18.79
CA ASP A 280 -1.80 17.65 18.19
C ASP A 280 -1.94 17.55 16.66
N LEU A 281 -0.98 16.88 16.01
CA LEU A 281 -1.00 16.66 14.56
C LEU A 281 -2.15 15.73 14.15
N ASN A 282 -2.42 14.68 14.92
CA ASN A 282 -3.57 13.81 14.66
C ASN A 282 -4.89 14.54 14.91
N GLU A 283 -5.00 15.33 15.98
CA GLU A 283 -6.19 16.13 16.32
C GLU A 283 -6.60 17.07 15.19
N TYR A 284 -5.62 17.64 14.46
CA TYR A 284 -5.91 18.42 13.25
C TYR A 284 -6.82 17.66 12.28
N PHE A 285 -6.55 16.37 12.04
CA PHE A 285 -7.32 15.52 11.14
C PHE A 285 -8.62 14.97 11.74
N TRP A 286 -8.83 15.14 13.04
CA TRP A 286 -10.11 14.92 13.71
C TRP A 286 -10.96 16.19 13.77
N SER A 287 -10.53 17.27 13.11
CA SER A 287 -11.34 18.48 12.95
C SER A 287 -11.88 18.57 11.54
N VAL A 288 -13.12 19.07 11.37
CA VAL A 288 -13.69 19.42 10.06
C VAL A 288 -12.83 20.43 9.29
N HIS A 289 -11.95 21.13 10.00
CA HIS A 289 -10.98 22.06 9.45
C HIS A 289 -9.86 21.39 8.65
N CYS A 290 -9.62 20.09 8.79
CA CYS A 290 -8.63 19.37 7.99
C CYS A 290 -8.91 19.48 6.49
N PHE A 291 -10.18 19.61 6.08
CA PHE A 291 -10.55 19.82 4.68
C PHE A 291 -10.10 21.17 4.12
N ARG A 292 -9.69 22.13 4.95
CA ARG A 292 -9.03 23.36 4.49
C ARG A 292 -7.60 23.12 4.01
N LEU A 293 -7.00 21.97 4.35
CA LEU A 293 -5.71 21.57 3.78
C LEU A 293 -5.80 21.47 2.26
N GLY A 294 -6.94 21.04 1.73
CA GLY A 294 -7.21 20.94 0.30
C GLY A 294 -6.65 19.66 -0.34
N TRP A 295 -7.13 19.37 -1.55
CA TRP A 295 -6.62 18.28 -2.37
C TRP A 295 -6.59 18.74 -3.85
N PRO A 296 -5.43 19.15 -4.40
CA PRO A 296 -4.08 19.09 -3.83
C PRO A 296 -3.88 19.86 -2.51
N MET A 297 -2.96 19.38 -1.67
CA MET A 297 -2.67 20.03 -0.38
C MET A 297 -2.03 21.40 -0.61
N ARG A 298 -2.60 22.44 -0.01
CA ARG A 298 -2.13 23.81 -0.16
C ARG A 298 -0.92 24.05 0.73
N ALA A 299 0.21 24.45 0.14
CA ALA A 299 1.45 24.72 0.89
C ALA A 299 1.30 25.85 1.93
N ASP A 300 0.34 26.75 1.73
CA ASP A 300 0.00 27.82 2.65
C ASP A 300 -1.00 27.40 3.74
N ALA A 301 -1.44 26.13 3.80
CA ALA A 301 -2.36 25.69 4.84
C ALA A 301 -1.78 25.86 6.25
N ASP A 302 -2.67 26.06 7.23
CA ASP A 302 -2.33 26.17 8.65
C ASP A 302 -1.54 24.96 9.17
N PHE A 303 -1.79 23.77 8.62
CA PHE A 303 -1.05 22.56 8.92
C PHE A 303 0.48 22.69 8.69
N PHE A 304 0.89 23.32 7.59
CA PHE A 304 2.30 23.44 7.18
C PHE A 304 3.02 24.65 7.81
N ARG A 305 2.29 25.58 8.45
CA ARG A 305 2.86 26.76 9.12
C ARG A 305 3.15 26.47 10.61
N LEU A 306 4.37 26.77 11.08
CA LEU A 306 4.84 26.55 12.46
C LEU A 306 4.71 27.83 13.33
N PRO A 307 4.54 27.74 14.67
CA PRO A 307 3.43 27.16 15.43
C PRO A 307 2.30 28.16 15.76
N ALA A 308 1.14 27.58 16.05
CA ALA A 308 -0.12 28.24 16.37
C ALA A 308 -0.21 28.76 17.81
N GLY A 309 -0.62 30.01 17.96
CA GLY A 309 -1.29 30.51 19.18
C GLY A 309 -2.82 30.38 19.14
N GLN A 310 -3.40 29.66 18.15
CA GLN A 310 -4.84 29.81 17.83
C GLN A 310 -5.65 28.52 17.65
N LEU A 311 -5.10 27.32 17.85
CA LEU A 311 -5.94 26.11 17.89
C LEU A 311 -6.60 26.01 19.27
N ARG A 312 -7.81 26.58 19.38
CA ARG A 312 -8.68 26.47 20.56
C ARG A 312 -8.96 25.00 20.86
N LYS A 313 -8.47 24.53 22.02
CA LYS A 313 -8.89 23.26 22.64
C LYS A 313 -10.41 23.20 22.73
N LYS A 314 -11.03 22.26 22.02
CA LYS A 314 -12.33 21.73 22.42
C LYS A 314 -12.07 20.34 22.98
N ASN A 315 -12.22 20.20 24.29
CA ASN A 315 -12.15 18.93 24.99
C ASN A 315 -13.23 17.98 24.45
N GLY A 316 -12.85 17.14 23.49
CA GLY A 316 -13.51 15.86 23.21
C GLY A 316 -12.59 14.75 23.70
N ASN A 317 -13.15 13.64 24.20
CA ASN A 317 -12.41 12.45 24.61
C ASN A 317 -11.68 11.79 23.40
N ILE A 318 -10.59 12.40 22.92
CA ILE A 318 -9.79 11.93 21.77
C ILE A 318 -8.86 10.78 22.18
N LEU A 319 -8.51 10.68 23.48
CA LEU A 319 -7.63 9.63 24.00
C LEU A 319 -8.20 8.21 23.83
N SER A 320 -9.52 8.01 23.91
CA SER A 320 -10.13 6.69 23.67
C SER A 320 -10.04 6.27 22.19
N TYR A 321 -10.05 7.23 21.26
CA TYR A 321 -9.93 6.97 19.84
C TYR A 321 -8.47 6.68 19.43
N LEU A 322 -7.47 7.39 19.96
CA LEU A 322 -6.07 7.09 19.67
C LEU A 322 -5.66 5.64 20.00
N ILE A 323 -6.17 5.10 21.11
CA ILE A 323 -5.89 3.71 21.54
C ILE A 323 -6.60 2.70 20.61
N SER A 324 -7.81 2.99 20.14
CA SER A 324 -8.57 2.10 19.24
C SER A 324 -8.03 2.05 17.80
N TYR A 325 -7.33 3.10 17.34
CA TYR A 325 -6.91 3.22 15.94
C TYR A 325 -5.48 2.74 15.67
N CYS A 326 -4.61 2.65 16.68
CA CYS A 326 -3.25 2.12 16.53
C CYS A 326 -3.19 0.59 16.39
N PHE A 327 -4.31 -0.13 16.56
CA PHE A 327 -4.34 -1.60 16.71
C PHE A 327 -5.09 -2.46 15.67
N PRO A 328 -5.85 -1.97 14.66
CA PRO A 328 -6.62 -2.89 13.82
C PRO A 328 -5.75 -3.67 12.83
N TYR A 329 -4.66 -3.08 12.34
CA TYR A 329 -3.80 -3.75 11.36
C TYR A 329 -3.04 -4.94 11.97
N CYS A 330 -2.80 -4.99 13.30
CA CYS A 330 -2.18 -6.17 13.93
C CYS A 330 -3.21 -7.23 14.38
N GLN A 331 -4.47 -6.85 14.59
CA GLN A 331 -5.51 -7.79 15.05
C GLN A 331 -6.25 -8.49 13.90
N PHE A 332 -6.38 -7.84 12.74
CA PHE A 332 -7.06 -8.39 11.57
C PHE A 332 -6.37 -9.65 10.99
N PHE A 333 -5.06 -9.79 11.16
CA PHE A 333 -4.24 -10.84 10.53
C PHE A 333 -3.74 -11.95 11.49
N ARG A 334 -4.24 -12.03 12.72
CA ARG A 334 -3.84 -13.07 13.70
C ARG A 334 -4.58 -14.40 13.59
N ARG A 335 -5.49 -14.58 12.62
CA ARG A 335 -6.17 -15.87 12.44
C ARG A 335 -5.30 -16.80 11.58
N PRO A 336 -4.89 -17.97 12.09
CA PRO A 336 -4.18 -18.95 11.28
C PRO A 336 -5.09 -19.48 10.17
N LEU A 337 -4.49 -19.77 9.01
CA LEU A 337 -5.10 -20.50 7.90
C LEU A 337 -5.91 -21.71 8.43
N PRO A 338 -7.20 -21.87 8.10
CA PRO A 338 -7.91 -23.10 8.38
C PRO A 338 -7.25 -24.24 7.59
N GLY A 339 -6.63 -25.19 8.31
CA GLY A 339 -5.95 -26.35 7.72
C GLY A 339 -4.45 -26.46 8.03
N PHE A 340 -3.83 -25.47 8.69
CA PHE A 340 -2.49 -25.64 9.26
C PHE A 340 -2.60 -26.11 10.71
N PRO A 341 -2.17 -27.34 11.06
CA PRO A 341 -2.16 -27.76 12.45
C PRO A 341 -1.25 -26.82 13.25
N SER A 342 -1.79 -26.20 14.30
CA SER A 342 -0.96 -25.54 15.29
C SER A 342 -0.08 -26.63 15.92
N SER A 343 1.21 -26.65 15.60
CA SER A 343 2.15 -27.41 16.40
C SER A 343 2.28 -26.69 17.75
N LYS A 344 1.34 -26.96 18.65
CA LYS A 344 1.58 -26.78 20.08
C LYS A 344 2.64 -27.81 20.46
N GLY A 345 3.90 -27.42 20.44
CA GLY A 345 4.95 -28.18 21.10
C GLY A 345 4.67 -28.20 22.61
N PRO A 346 4.77 -29.35 23.28
CA PRO A 346 4.55 -29.45 24.72
C PRO A 346 5.86 -29.17 25.44
N TYR A 347 5.92 -28.08 26.21
CA TYR A 347 6.87 -27.94 27.33
C TYR A 347 6.12 -27.14 28.39
N VAL A 348 5.34 -27.79 29.27
CA VAL A 348 5.76 -28.43 30.53
C VAL A 348 6.47 -27.45 31.45
N SER A 349 5.71 -27.05 32.47
CA SER A 349 6.17 -26.39 33.68
C SER A 349 7.33 -27.14 34.33
N ARG A 350 8.38 -26.40 34.72
CA ARG A 350 8.96 -26.41 36.06
C ARG A 350 9.80 -25.17 36.26
#